data_AF-A0A124IKJ5-F1
#
_entry.id   AF-A0A124IKJ5-F1
#
_cell.length_a   1.000
_cell.length_b   1.000
_cell.length_c   1.000
_cell.angle_alpha   90.00
_cell.angle_beta   90.00
_cell.angle_gamma   90.00
#
_symmetry.space_group_name_H-M   'P 1'
#
loop_
_entity.id
_entity.type
_entity.pdbx_description
1 polymer ?
#
loop_
_entity_poly.entity_id
_entity_poly.type
_entity_poly.pdbx_seq_one_letter_code
_entity_poly.pdbx_strand_id
1 'polypeptide(L)' 'MVNMMGRSKIQGNWELIRNRLKENFKNLTEEELEYNDDEEELFNNIQKKIKVSREELLYLFYLYVYG' A
#
# COMPACT_ATOMS: atom_id res chain seq x y z
N MET A 1 17.35 -11.92 -0.74
CA MET A 1 16.10 -11.26 -1.15
C MET A 1 15.20 -11.19 0.07
N VAL A 2 14.88 -9.98 0.55
CA VAL A 2 13.96 -9.79 1.68
C VAL A 2 12.61 -10.34 1.22
N ASN A 3 12.00 -11.22 2.02
CA ASN A 3 10.68 -11.76 1.73
C ASN A 3 9.68 -10.60 1.88
N MET A 4 9.35 -9.92 0.79
CA MET A 4 8.44 -8.78 0.80
C MET A 4 7.03 -9.29 1.16
N MET A 5 6.28 -8.46 1.89
CA MET A 5 4.99 -8.82 2.47
C MET A 5 4.04 -9.45 1.44
N GLY A 6 3.54 -10.65 1.72
CA GLY A 6 2.61 -11.35 0.82
C GLY A 6 1.18 -10.81 0.90
N ARG A 7 0.40 -11.04 -0.16
CA ARG A 7 -1.00 -10.58 -0.32
C ARG A 7 -1.87 -10.72 0.93
N SER A 8 -1.90 -11.90 1.55
CA SER A 8 -2.74 -12.15 2.74
C SER A 8 -2.36 -11.26 3.94
N LYS A 9 -1.08 -10.89 4.06
CA LYS A 9 -0.63 -9.97 5.11
C LYS A 9 -1.01 -8.53 4.79
N ILE A 10 -0.94 -8.11 3.52
CA ILE A 10 -1.42 -6.80 3.08
C ILE A 10 -2.91 -6.68 3.34
N GLN A 11 -3.71 -7.64 2.88
CA GLN A 11 -5.16 -7.64 3.06
C GLN A 11 -5.57 -7.62 4.54
N GLY A 12 -4.94 -8.48 5.36
CA GLY A 12 -5.24 -8.55 6.80
C GLY A 12 -4.83 -7.29 7.59
N ASN A 13 -3.98 -6.43 7.03
CA ASN A 13 -3.55 -5.17 7.64
C ASN A 13 -3.95 -3.95 6.81
N TRP A 14 -4.84 -4.11 5.82
CA TRP A 14 -5.08 -3.09 4.80
C TRP A 14 -5.57 -1.78 5.42
N GLU A 15 -6.46 -1.84 6.40
CA GLU A 15 -6.97 -0.66 7.10
C GLU A 15 -5.86 0.16 7.77
N LEU A 16 -4.91 -0.50 8.44
CA LEU A 16 -3.77 0.15 9.07
C LEU A 16 -2.85 0.79 8.02
N ILE A 17 -2.49 0.03 6.98
CA ILE A 17 -1.66 0.50 5.88
C ILE A 17 -2.30 1.72 5.23
N ARG A 18 -3.60 1.65 4.95
CA ARG A 18 -4.40 2.70 4.34
C ARG A 18 -4.42 3.98 5.16
N ASN A 19 -4.64 3.87 6.48
CA ASN A 19 -4.61 5.05 7.36
C ASN A 19 -3.23 5.71 7.37
N ARG A 20 -2.15 4.93 7.51
CA ARG A 20 -0.78 5.48 7.45
C ARG A 20 -0.46 6.09 6.09
N LEU A 21 -0.94 5.51 4.98
CA LEU A 21 -0.80 6.10 3.65
C LEU A 21 -1.49 7.46 3.57
N LYS A 22 -2.72 7.60 4.06
CA LYS A 22 -3.46 8.88 4.08
C LYS A 22 -2.78 9.94 4.94
N GLU A 23 -2.21 9.55 6.08
CA GLU A 23 -1.47 10.44 6.97
C GLU A 23 -0.19 10.98 6.31
N ASN A 24 0.55 10.11 5.60
CA ASN A 24 1.85 10.46 5.00
C ASN A 24 1.73 11.09 3.60
N PHE A 25 0.67 10.77 2.86
CA PHE A 25 0.47 11.19 1.47
C PHE A 25 -0.87 11.89 1.29
N LYS A 26 -0.88 13.22 1.48
CA LYS A 26 -2.10 14.06 1.38
C LYS A 26 -2.78 14.02 0.01
N ASN A 27 -2.08 13.55 -1.02
CA ASN A 27 -2.59 13.41 -2.37
C ASN A 27 -3.35 12.10 -2.58
N LEU A 28 -3.20 11.07 -1.73
CA LEU A 28 -4.01 9.86 -1.82
C LEU A 28 -5.43 10.15 -1.33
N THR A 29 -6.42 9.85 -2.16
CA THR A 29 -7.82 9.92 -1.77
C THR A 29 -8.36 8.52 -1.44
N GLU A 30 -9.62 8.49 -1.03
CA GLU A 30 -10.33 7.26 -0.71
C GLU A 30 -10.40 6.31 -1.92
N GLU A 31 -10.54 6.88 -3.12
CA GLU A 31 -10.69 6.18 -4.40
C GLU A 31 -9.40 5.45 -4.80
N GLU A 32 -8.22 6.08 -4.69
CA GLU A 32 -6.96 5.41 -5.01
C GLU A 32 -6.59 4.30 -4.00
N LEU A 33 -7.25 4.29 -2.84
CA LEU A 33 -7.07 3.31 -1.77
C LEU A 33 -8.25 2.33 -1.68
N GLU A 34 -9.09 2.27 -2.70
CA GLU A 34 -10.13 1.25 -2.80
C GLU A 34 -9.49 -0.10 -3.15
N TYR A 35 -9.73 -1.11 -2.31
CA TYR A 35 -9.21 -2.46 -2.52
C TYR A 35 -10.34 -3.38 -2.98
N ASN A 36 -10.42 -3.59 -4.29
CA ASN A 36 -11.45 -4.41 -4.95
C ASN A 36 -11.04 -5.88 -5.10
N ASP A 37 -10.26 -6.40 -4.15
CA ASP A 37 -9.58 -7.71 -4.23
C ASP A 37 -8.62 -7.89 -5.43
N ASP A 38 -8.45 -6.88 -6.29
CA ASP A 38 -7.41 -6.81 -7.31
C ASP A 38 -6.16 -6.11 -6.76
N GLU A 39 -5.12 -6.91 -6.52
CA GLU A 39 -3.84 -6.41 -6.01
C GLU A 39 -3.05 -5.64 -7.08
N GLU A 40 -3.16 -5.96 -8.36
CA GLU A 40 -2.46 -5.21 -9.39
C GLU A 40 -3.06 -3.82 -9.54
N GLU A 41 -4.39 -3.72 -9.55
CA GLU A 41 -5.09 -2.44 -9.63
C GLU A 41 -4.76 -1.53 -8.44
N LEU A 42 -4.82 -2.05 -7.21
CA LEU A 42 -4.49 -1.27 -6.00
C LEU A 42 -3.08 -0.67 -6.11
N PHE A 43 -2.09 -1.52 -6.43
CA PHE A 43 -0.70 -1.07 -6.52
C PHE A 43 -0.53 -0.05 -7.64
N ASN A 44 -1.13 -0.29 -8.82
CA ASN A 44 -1.08 0.65 -9.93
C ASN A 44 -1.64 2.02 -9.56
N ASN A 45 -2.77 2.08 -8.83
CA ASN A 45 -3.41 3.32 -8.41
C ASN A 45 -2.50 4.10 -7.44
N ILE A 46 -1.98 3.44 -6.41
CA ILE A 46 -1.12 4.09 -5.42
C ILE A 46 0.19 4.55 -6.07
N GLN A 47 0.85 3.68 -6.84
CA GLN A 47 2.13 3.99 -7.49
C GLN A 47 2.01 5.18 -8.45
N LYS A 48 0.91 5.30 -9.21
CA LYS A 48 0.67 6.48 -10.07
C LYS A 48 0.55 7.77 -9.26
N LYS A 49 -0.05 7.70 -8.07
CA LYS A 49 -0.31 8.89 -7.25
C LYS A 49 0.93 9.37 -6.49
N ILE A 50 1.65 8.45 -5.85
CA ILE A 50 2.82 8.79 -5.01
C ILE A 50 4.16 8.66 -5.74
N LYS A 51 4.16 8.16 -6.99
CA LYS A 51 5.33 8.04 -7.88
C LYS A 51 6.46 7.18 -7.30
N VAL A 52 6.11 6.00 -6.80
CA VAL A 52 7.08 5.02 -6.27
C VAL A 52 7.04 3.71 -7.05
N SER A 53 8.14 2.97 -7.00
CA SER A 53 8.22 1.59 -7.47
C SER A 53 7.40 0.64 -6.58
N ARG A 54 7.16 -0.58 -7.06
CA ARG A 54 6.40 -1.57 -6.31
C ARG A 54 7.20 -2.04 -5.09
N GLU A 55 8.52 -2.15 -5.22
CA GLU A 55 9.42 -2.49 -4.13
C GLU A 55 9.38 -1.43 -3.02
N GLU A 56 9.41 -0.14 -3.37
CA GLU A 56 9.29 0.95 -2.40
C GLU A 56 7.92 0.94 -1.71
N LEU A 57 6.83 0.67 -2.45
CA LEU A 57 5.50 0.59 -1.86
C LEU A 57 5.37 -0.60 -0.90
N LEU A 58 5.88 -1.78 -1.27
CA LEU A 58 5.94 -2.95 -0.40
C LEU A 58 6.78 -2.70 0.85
N TYR A 59 7.88 -1.94 0.70
CA TYR A 59 8.71 -1.53 1.83
C TYR A 59 7.97 -0.59 2.78
N LEU A 60 7.20 0.39 2.26
CA LEU A 60 6.34 1.23 3.08
C LEU A 60 5.29 0.40 3.83
N PHE A 61 4.64 -0.54 3.16
CA PHE A 61 3.65 -1.42 3.81
C PHE A 61 4.29 -2.24 4.93
N TYR A 62 5.48 -2.77 4.69
CA TYR A 62 6.25 -3.48 5.70
C TYR A 62 6.54 -2.60 6.92
N LEU A 63 7.06 -1.38 6.71
CA LEU A 63 7.32 -0.43 7.79
C LEU A 63 6.04 -0.03 8.54
N TYR A 64 4.90 0.06 7.86
CA TYR A 64 3.63 0.42 8.48
C TYR A 64 3.04 -0.66 9.38
N VAL A 65 3.35 -1.93 9.11
CA VAL A 65 2.85 -3.06 9.90
C VAL A 65 3.83 -3.51 10.98
N TYR A 66 5.14 -3.43 10.70
CA TYR A 66 6.18 -3.99 11.57
C TYR A 66 7.13 -2.96 12.18
N GLY A 67 7.02 -1.69 11.79
CA GLY A 67 7.75 -0.55 12.35
C GLY A 67 6.88 0.32 13.25
#